data_AF-A0A6H1PCH9-F1
#
_entry.id   AF-A0A6H1PCH9-F1
#
_cell.length_a   1.000
_cell.length_b   1.000
_cell.length_c   1.000
_cell.angle_alpha   90.00
_cell.angle_beta   90.00
_cell.angle_gamma   90.00
#
_symmetry.space_group_name_H-M   'P 1'
#
loop_
_entity.id
_entity.type
_entity.pdbx_description
1 polymer ?
#
loop_
_entity_poly.entity_id
_entity_poly.type
_entity_poly.pdbx_seq_one_letter_code
_entity_poly.pdbx_strand_id
1 'polypeptide(L)'
;MGLEFIGKEGGIARYRSSDDIGNIIDLKLTPIGRGQMGVGTVHHIAWQARDDQDQLDWKRFVERNGYGVTPVRDRNYFNAIYFREHGEILFKKRNY
;
A
#
# COMPACT_ATOMS: atom_id res chain seq x y z
N MET A 1 5.92 5.92 -2.77
CA MET A 1 6.02 4.44 -2.88
C MET A 1 7.16 3.99 -3.80
N GLY A 2 7.87 4.89 -4.50
CA GLY A 2 8.99 4.48 -5.36
C GLY A 2 8.57 3.70 -6.60
N LEU A 3 7.29 3.75 -6.96
CA LEU A 3 6.75 3.09 -8.13
C LEU A 3 7.02 3.95 -9.37
N GLU A 4 7.46 3.32 -10.44
CA GLU A 4 7.64 3.97 -11.74
C GLU A 4 6.36 3.85 -12.57
N PHE A 5 5.98 4.93 -13.24
CA PHE A 5 4.88 4.90 -14.19
C PHE A 5 5.34 4.25 -15.49
N ILE A 6 4.65 3.19 -15.92
CA ILE A 6 4.99 2.43 -17.12
C ILE A 6 4.16 2.88 -18.32
N GLY A 7 2.90 3.25 -18.10
CA GLY A 7 2.02 3.65 -19.19
C GLY A 7 0.56 3.68 -18.78
N LYS A 8 -0.29 4.10 -19.73
CA LYS A 8 -1.74 4.19 -19.55
C LYS A 8 -2.44 3.73 -20.80
N GLU A 9 -3.36 2.79 -20.66
CA GLU A 9 -4.16 2.23 -21.76
C GLU A 9 -5.52 1.76 -21.22
N GLY A 10 -6.59 1.90 -22.01
CA GLY A 10 -7.90 1.34 -21.66
C GLY A 10 -8.51 1.83 -20.34
N GLY A 11 -8.15 3.03 -19.88
CA GLY A 11 -8.60 3.57 -18.59
C GLY A 11 -7.85 3.02 -17.37
N ILE A 12 -6.73 2.33 -17.59
CA ILE A 12 -5.83 1.83 -16.55
C ILE A 12 -4.50 2.59 -16.64
N ALA A 13 -3.98 3.05 -15.51
CA ALA A 13 -2.60 3.47 -15.36
C ALA A 13 -1.79 2.35 -14.69
N ARG A 14 -0.67 1.97 -15.30
CA ARG A 14 0.20 0.90 -14.82
C ARG A 14 1.46 1.46 -14.18
N TYR A 15 1.77 0.93 -13.00
CA TYR A 15 2.97 1.24 -12.23
C TYR A 15 3.80 -0.02 -11.98
N ARG A 16 5.11 0.15 -11.80
CA ARG A 16 6.06 -0.94 -11.50
C ARG A 16 6.91 -0.61 -10.26
N SER A 17 7.08 -1.56 -9.34
CA SER A 17 8.10 -1.50 -8.29
C SER A 17 9.44 -2.05 -8.77
N SER A 18 10.52 -1.76 -8.05
CA SER A 18 11.87 -2.25 -8.35
C SER A 18 12.08 -3.74 -8.05
N ASP A 19 11.11 -4.42 -7.44
CA ASP A 19 11.20 -5.83 -7.08
C ASP A 19 10.89 -6.74 -8.28
N ASP A 20 11.31 -8.00 -8.22
CA ASP A 20 11.09 -8.95 -9.32
C ASP A 20 9.71 -9.60 -9.30
N ILE A 21 9.06 -9.65 -8.13
CA ILE A 21 7.79 -10.37 -7.90
C ILE A 21 6.74 -9.43 -7.32
N GLY A 22 5.49 -9.54 -7.80
CA GLY A 22 4.37 -8.75 -7.28
C GLY A 22 4.53 -7.24 -7.53
N ASN A 23 5.24 -6.89 -8.60
CA ASN A 23 5.76 -5.55 -8.85
C ASN A 23 4.88 -4.69 -9.76
N ILE A 24 3.88 -5.26 -10.46
CA ILE A 24 2.96 -4.50 -11.32
C ILE A 24 1.69 -4.12 -10.56
N ILE A 25 1.35 -2.83 -10.61
CA ILE A 25 0.14 -2.28 -10.02
C ILE A 25 -0.65 -1.53 -11.08
N ASP A 26 -1.85 -2.04 -11.37
CA ASP A 26 -2.80 -1.44 -12.29
C ASP A 26 -3.85 -0.64 -11.51
N LEU A 27 -3.90 0.66 -11.78
CA LEU A 27 -4.87 1.57 -11.20
C LEU A 27 -5.93 1.93 -12.24
N LYS A 28 -7.18 1.53 -11.98
CA LYS A 28 -8.32 1.97 -12.79
C LYS A 28 -8.58 3.46 -12.52
N LEU A 29 -8.63 4.25 -13.58
CA LEU A 29 -8.71 5.71 -13.50
C LEU A 29 -10.15 6.23 -13.36
N THR A 30 -11.13 5.39 -13.68
CA THR A 30 -12.55 5.72 -13.56
C THR A 30 -13.13 5.02 -12.33
N PRO A 31 -13.67 5.76 -11.34
CA PRO A 31 -14.40 5.17 -10.24
C PRO A 31 -15.61 4.40 -10.74
N ILE A 32 -15.88 3.21 -10.18
CA ILE A 32 -17.04 2.37 -10.55
C ILE A 32 -18.09 2.25 -9.43
N GLY A 33 -17.89 2.98 -8.33
CA GLY A 33 -18.70 2.89 -7.12
C GLY A 33 -17.87 2.54 -5.88
N ARG A 34 -18.43 2.78 -4.70
CA ARG A 34 -17.77 2.48 -3.41
C ARG A 34 -18.02 1.01 -3.04
N GLY A 35 -16.95 0.27 -2.74
CA GLY A 35 -17.06 -1.10 -2.24
C GLY A 35 -17.67 -1.15 -0.84
N GLN A 36 -18.31 -2.26 -0.50
CA GLN A 36 -18.79 -2.54 0.86
C GLN A 36 -17.91 -3.62 1.49
N MET A 37 -17.50 -3.43 2.74
CA MET A 37 -16.70 -4.41 3.47
C MET A 37 -17.55 -5.66 3.75
N GLY A 38 -16.98 -6.83 3.47
CA GLY A 38 -17.67 -8.10 3.70
C GLY A 38 -16.89 -9.31 3.21
N VAL A 39 -17.50 -10.48 3.35
CA VAL A 39 -16.96 -11.74 2.82
C VAL A 39 -16.76 -11.63 1.31
N GLY A 40 -15.60 -12.09 0.83
CA GLY A 40 -15.24 -12.02 -0.60
C GLY A 40 -14.59 -10.72 -1.06
N THR A 41 -14.28 -9.79 -0.14
CA THR A 41 -13.60 -8.53 -0.48
C THR A 41 -12.13 -8.51 -0.03
N VAL A 42 -11.28 -7.81 -0.79
CA VAL A 42 -9.87 -7.61 -0.42
C VAL A 42 -9.82 -6.57 0.70
N HIS A 43 -9.34 -6.97 1.88
CA HIS A 43 -9.35 -6.11 3.06
C HIS A 43 -8.21 -5.07 3.09
N HIS A 44 -7.02 -5.43 2.62
CA HIS A 44 -5.87 -4.53 2.54
C HIS A 44 -4.82 -5.06 1.57
N ILE A 45 -3.96 -4.16 1.07
CA ILE A 45 -2.78 -4.52 0.27
C ILE A 45 -1.53 -4.25 1.11
N ALA A 46 -0.56 -5.17 1.04
CA ALA A 46 0.67 -5.11 1.81
C ALA A 46 1.88 -4.80 0.93
N TRP A 47 2.66 -3.81 1.34
CA TRP A 47 3.91 -3.40 0.72
C TRP A 47 5.09 -3.86 1.60
N GLN A 48 6.17 -4.28 0.97
CA GLN A 48 7.36 -4.74 1.68
C GLN A 48 8.24 -3.55 2.10
N ALA A 49 8.65 -3.52 3.36
CA ALA A 49 9.80 -2.76 3.86
C ALA A 49 11.03 -3.66 3.87
N ARG A 50 12.20 -3.07 3.69
CA ARG A 50 13.47 -3.82 3.69
C ARG A 50 13.80 -4.36 5.08
N ASP A 51 13.58 -3.54 6.10
CA ASP A 51 13.87 -3.83 7.51
C ASP A 51 12.97 -2.98 8.44
N ASP A 52 13.22 -3.05 9.76
CA ASP A 52 12.52 -2.25 10.77
C ASP A 52 12.77 -0.75 10.64
N GLN A 53 13.98 -0.35 10.27
CA GLN A 53 14.33 1.04 10.14
C GLN A 53 13.59 1.68 8.94
N ASP A 54 13.55 1.00 7.80
CA ASP A 54 12.76 1.40 6.62
C ASP A 54 11.27 1.48 6.97
N GLN A 55 10.74 0.54 7.78
CA GLN A 55 9.35 0.63 8.24
C GLN A 55 9.10 1.88 9.10
N LEU A 56 10.01 2.22 10.01
CA LEU A 56 9.90 3.42 10.84
C LEU A 56 10.04 4.71 10.02
N ASP A 57 10.91 4.71 9.02
CA ASP A 57 11.04 5.83 8.07
C ASP A 57 9.77 6.01 7.24
N TRP A 58 9.16 4.92 6.80
CA TRP A 58 7.84 4.93 6.17
C TRP A 58 6.76 5.46 7.08
N LYS A 59 6.71 5.04 8.34
CA LYS A 59 5.77 5.56 9.33
C LYS A 59 5.89 7.08 9.44
N ARG A 60 7.10 7.59 9.68
CA ARG A 60 7.39 9.03 9.78
C ARG A 60 7.01 9.78 8.51
N PHE A 61 7.34 9.22 7.34
CA PHE A 61 7.01 9.82 6.06
C PHE A 61 5.50 9.96 5.88
N VAL A 62 4.74 8.89 6.13
CA VAL A 62 3.29 8.89 5.95
C VAL A 62 2.60 9.84 6.94
N GLU A 63 3.04 9.87 8.21
CA GLU A 63 2.54 10.82 9.22
C GLU A 63 2.78 12.27 8.81
N ARG A 64 3.97 12.61 8.32
CA ARG A 64 4.30 13.97 7.84
C ARG A 64 3.45 14.41 6.64
N ASN A 65 2.94 13.47 5.85
CA ASN A 65 2.06 13.75 4.72
C ASN A 65 0.57 13.80 5.11
N GLY A 66 0.26 13.85 6.41
CA GLY A 66 -1.11 14.07 6.91
C GLY A 66 -1.98 12.82 7.04
N TYR A 67 -1.40 11.62 6.86
CA TYR A 67 -2.13 10.37 7.02
C TYR A 67 -2.09 9.88 8.48
N GLY A 68 -3.21 9.34 8.96
CA GLY A 68 -3.26 8.62 10.24
C GLY A 68 -2.62 7.25 10.13
N VAL A 69 -1.54 7.00 10.87
CA VAL A 69 -0.79 5.74 10.88
C VAL A 69 -0.90 5.07 12.25
N THR A 70 -1.07 3.75 12.28
CA THR A 70 -1.04 2.99 13.54
C THR A 70 0.37 2.93 14.14
N PRO A 71 0.51 2.67 15.45
CA PRO A 71 1.77 2.18 16.00
C PRO A 71 2.26 0.92 15.25
N VAL A 72 3.56 0.64 15.34
CA VAL A 72 4.13 -0.64 14.87
C VAL A 72 3.48 -1.77 15.67
N ARG A 73 3.00 -2.79 14.96
CA ARG A 73 2.37 -3.97 15.56
C ARG A 73 3.17 -5.21 15.19
N ASP A 74 3.61 -5.93 16.22
CA ASP A 74 4.14 -7.27 16.08
C ASP A 74 3.01 -8.24 15.70
N ARG A 75 3.20 -8.98 14.61
CA ARG A 75 2.28 -10.01 14.09
C ARG A 75 2.88 -11.41 14.18
N ASN A 76 3.81 -11.63 15.10
CA ASN A 76 4.61 -12.84 15.34
C ASN A 76 5.60 -13.18 14.23
N TYR A 77 5.20 -13.01 12.96
CA TYR A 77 5.99 -13.38 11.78
C TYR A 77 6.51 -12.17 11.00
N PHE A 78 6.10 -10.96 11.40
CA PHE A 78 6.48 -9.70 10.79
C PHE A 78 6.00 -8.52 11.66
N ASN A 79 6.70 -7.39 11.58
CA ASN A 79 6.17 -6.12 12.08
C ASN A 79 5.32 -5.43 11.02
N ALA A 80 4.26 -4.72 11.42
CA ALA A 80 3.43 -3.99 10.47
C ALA A 80 2.90 -2.65 11.01
N ILE A 81 2.81 -1.67 10.11
CA ILE A 81 2.04 -0.44 10.28
C ILE A 81 0.90 -0.41 9.26
N TYR A 82 -0.19 0.28 9.61
CA TYR A 82 -1.37 0.43 8.76
C TYR A 82 -1.75 1.90 8.61
N PHE A 83 -2.18 2.29 7.42
CA PHE A 83 -2.72 3.61 7.14
C PHE A 83 -3.74 3.55 6.00
N ARG A 84 -4.75 4.43 6.01
CA ARG A 84 -5.70 4.57 4.90
C ARG A 84 -5.25 5.69 3.98
N GLU A 85 -5.22 5.41 2.69
CA GLU A 85 -5.04 6.44 1.66
C GLU A 85 -6.36 7.16 1.37
N HIS A 86 -6.30 8.32 0.72
CA HIS A 86 -7.46 9.12 0.29
C HIS A 86 -8.47 8.36 -0.58
N GLY A 87 -8.06 7.29 -1.27
CA GLY A 87 -8.95 6.37 -1.99
C GLY A 87 -9.63 5.32 -1.10
N GLU A 88 -9.53 5.46 0.23
CA GLU A 88 -10.04 4.55 1.27
C GLU A 88 -9.39 3.16 1.34
N ILE A 89 -8.40 2.89 0.48
CA ILE A 89 -7.64 1.65 0.50
C ILE A 89 -6.77 1.61 1.76
N LEU A 90 -6.87 0.51 2.50
CA LEU A 90 -6.01 0.24 3.64
C LEU A 90 -4.68 -0.33 3.14
N PHE A 91 -3.60 0.40 3.39
CA PHE A 91 -2.24 -0.06 3.13
C PHE A 91 -1.61 -0.60 4.40
N LYS A 92 -0.86 -1.70 4.23
CA LYS A 92 0.02 -2.28 5.24
C LYS A 92 1.46 -2.17 4.75
N LYS A 93 2.39 -1.75 5.59
CA LYS A 93 3.83 -1.91 5.33
C LYS A 93 4.36 -2.98 6.27
N ARG A 94 5.06 -4.00 5.75
CA ARG A 94 5.58 -5.14 6.54
C ARG A 94 7.07 -5.42 6.26
N ASN A 95 7.82 -5.87 7.24
CA ASN A 95 9.16 -6.46 7.11
C ASN A 95 9.15 -7.87 7.74
N TYR A 96 10.23 -8.65 7.56
CA TYR A 96 10.39 -9.97 8.20
C TYR A 96 11.37 -9.88 9.36
#